data_AF-A0A1G0E0N1-F1
#
_entry.id   AF-A0A1G0E0N1-F1
#
_cell.length_a   1.000
_cell.length_b   1.000
_cell.length_c   1.000
_cell.angle_alpha   90.00
_cell.angle_beta   90.00
_cell.angle_gamma   90.00
#
_symmetry.space_group_name_H-M   'P 1'
#
loop_
_entity.id
_entity.type
_entity.pdbx_description
1 polymer ?
#
loop_
_entity_poly.entity_id
_entity_poly.type
_entity_poly.pdbx_seq_one_letter_code
_entity_poly.pdbx_strand_id
1 'polypeptide(L)'
;MTILFEKNGIQLTELCWADIRQAVKTVNPELFEVLEIIEPKSNEKLIKVTYPFASSITNDGDFYLPNLSGKLVPLALSDLSNNIKKSLDYIPIPLGLLLNKGCEVFVHVNNKTTTLNILQPGKLFGLFEITDLLSDISIRPPWCVAAGAQSIFMLPKISDAIGHKKLKQKFSSLPTTPPLCFEDHAHLFELIDKNTPQSAPWHCEVLYFTRPWFESFKTKKRLAPFYHYLFKARHRQGIHALSESAIHLTWQNILLTLGKRNIKPRPYLLDTLRRLLHLIIGTVPGFVVADHSETFAPTKLVQTEYLNTYGLKKYLPTLMHPEKLLATPKIKTIYYSLACPLLQESIPDYKNPTPLIDDLRTLKFMLDTIQEALYAKRLTIPDISKNLYHVRLDYFHTNKDIYNEIQNAAILPSLDPTFENDKNLYKDRVFCSTSSFLNGVIKITFPA
;
A
#
# COMPACT_ATOMS: atom_id res chain seq x y z
N MET A 1 25.36 -17.76 -9.39
CA MET A 1 24.02 -18.23 -8.93
C MET A 1 24.08 -19.64 -8.33
N THR A 2 23.67 -19.80 -7.07
CA THR A 2 23.52 -21.11 -6.40
C THR A 2 22.10 -21.24 -5.87
N ILE A 3 21.36 -22.28 -6.27
CA ILE A 3 20.03 -22.57 -5.72
C ILE A 3 20.23 -23.40 -4.45
N LEU A 4 19.69 -22.93 -3.34
CA LEU A 4 19.74 -23.60 -2.05
C LEU A 4 18.37 -24.24 -1.77
N PHE A 5 18.37 -25.54 -1.54
CA PHE A 5 17.23 -26.31 -1.08
C PHE A 5 17.41 -26.65 0.39
N GLU A 6 16.45 -26.26 1.22
CA GLU A 6 16.51 -26.45 2.67
C GLU A 6 15.46 -27.46 3.15
N LYS A 7 15.66 -28.05 4.33
CA LYS A 7 14.87 -29.20 4.82
C LYS A 7 13.35 -28.98 4.88
N ASN A 8 12.90 -27.73 5.04
CA ASN A 8 11.47 -27.38 5.04
C ASN A 8 10.91 -27.03 3.65
N GLY A 9 11.69 -27.36 2.61
CA GLY A 9 11.41 -26.97 1.24
C GLY A 9 11.45 -25.46 1.08
N ILE A 10 12.37 -24.71 1.69
CA ILE A 10 12.50 -23.28 1.36
C ILE A 10 13.45 -23.19 0.17
N GLN A 11 13.03 -22.53 -0.91
CA GLN A 11 13.86 -22.30 -2.08
C GLN A 11 14.41 -20.87 -2.04
N LEU A 12 15.71 -20.77 -1.80
CA LEU A 12 16.45 -19.51 -1.77
C LEU A 12 17.50 -19.54 -2.88
N THR A 13 17.79 -18.39 -3.47
CA THR A 13 18.88 -18.29 -4.43
C THR A 13 19.95 -17.36 -3.89
N GLU A 14 21.14 -17.90 -3.66
CA GLU A 14 22.30 -17.09 -3.30
C GLU A 14 22.96 -16.56 -4.57
N LEU A 15 23.22 -15.25 -4.56
CA LEU A 15 23.64 -14.46 -5.70
C LEU A 15 24.84 -13.59 -5.33
N CYS A 16 25.73 -13.36 -6.29
CA CYS A 16 26.74 -12.31 -6.20
C CYS A 16 26.28 -11.06 -6.97
N TRP A 17 27.01 -9.95 -6.81
CA TRP A 17 26.73 -8.71 -7.54
C TRP A 17 26.61 -8.92 -9.06
N ALA A 18 27.51 -9.72 -9.65
CA ALA A 18 27.49 -9.99 -11.08
C ALA A 18 26.19 -10.66 -11.56
N ASP A 19 25.56 -11.49 -10.73
CA ASP A 19 24.32 -12.20 -11.09
C ASP A 19 23.11 -11.26 -11.20
N ILE A 20 23.07 -10.16 -10.42
CA ILE A 20 21.88 -9.29 -10.27
C ILE A 20 22.08 -7.85 -10.79
N ARG A 21 23.26 -7.54 -11.30
CA ARG A 21 23.68 -6.22 -11.78
C ARG A 21 22.63 -5.56 -12.68
N GLN A 22 22.16 -6.30 -13.70
CA GLN A 22 21.18 -5.79 -14.65
C GLN A 22 19.79 -5.61 -14.04
N ALA A 23 19.36 -6.52 -13.16
CA ALA A 23 18.07 -6.42 -12.48
C ALA A 23 18.03 -5.17 -11.59
N VAL A 24 19.09 -4.92 -10.81
CA VAL A 24 19.19 -3.72 -9.95
C VAL A 24 19.26 -2.46 -10.78
N LYS A 25 20.02 -2.44 -11.89
CA LYS A 25 20.06 -1.30 -12.82
C LYS A 25 18.67 -0.93 -13.35
N THR A 26 17.87 -1.92 -13.71
CA THR A 26 16.52 -1.70 -14.24
C THR A 26 15.59 -1.08 -13.22
N VAL A 27 15.61 -1.53 -11.96
CA VAL A 27 14.65 -1.07 -10.95
C VAL A 27 15.14 0.09 -10.09
N ASN A 28 16.45 0.19 -9.87
CA ASN A 28 17.05 1.18 -8.98
C ASN A 28 18.43 1.63 -9.52
N PRO A 29 18.45 2.51 -10.54
CA PRO A 29 19.68 2.99 -11.15
C PRO A 29 20.62 3.67 -10.14
N GLU A 30 20.08 4.44 -9.19
CA GLU A 30 20.90 5.14 -8.18
C GLU A 30 21.65 4.16 -7.28
N LEU A 31 20.99 3.08 -6.83
CA LEU A 31 21.66 2.02 -6.08
C LEU A 31 22.67 1.28 -6.96
N PHE A 32 22.33 0.99 -8.22
CA PHE A 32 23.24 0.35 -9.15
C PHE A 32 24.56 1.12 -9.29
N GLU A 33 24.52 2.43 -9.53
CA GLU A 33 25.74 3.26 -9.64
C GLU A 33 26.59 3.22 -8.36
N VAL A 34 25.94 3.23 -7.20
CA VAL A 34 26.62 3.10 -5.91
C VAL A 34 27.29 1.73 -5.77
N LEU A 35 26.61 0.66 -6.17
CA LEU A 35 27.13 -0.70 -6.12
C LEU A 35 28.27 -0.91 -7.12
N GLU A 36 28.23 -0.27 -8.28
CA GLU A 36 29.32 -0.27 -9.25
C GLU A 36 30.59 0.37 -8.70
N ILE A 37 30.47 1.48 -7.97
CA ILE A 37 31.63 2.17 -7.38
C ILE A 37 32.27 1.34 -6.27
N ILE A 38 31.47 0.71 -5.42
CA ILE A 38 32.02 -0.04 -4.29
C ILE A 38 32.65 -1.36 -4.74
N GLU A 39 32.16 -1.98 -5.82
CA GLU A 39 32.51 -3.33 -6.27
C GLU A 39 32.35 -4.38 -5.15
N PRO A 40 31.14 -4.91 -4.91
CA PRO A 40 30.87 -5.84 -3.80
C PRO A 40 31.78 -7.06 -3.85
N LYS A 41 32.34 -7.42 -2.69
CA LYS A 41 33.27 -8.54 -2.55
C LYS A 41 32.54 -9.87 -2.70
N SER A 42 33.29 -10.94 -2.96
CA SER A 42 32.74 -12.29 -3.14
C SER A 42 31.95 -12.82 -1.95
N ASN A 43 32.24 -12.34 -0.73
CA ASN A 43 31.54 -12.69 0.51
C ASN A 43 30.32 -11.79 0.82
N GLU A 44 30.13 -10.69 0.08
CA GLU A 44 28.98 -9.78 0.21
C GLU A 44 27.83 -10.31 -0.65
N LYS A 45 27.34 -11.49 -0.25
CA LYS A 45 26.29 -12.23 -0.95
C LYS A 45 24.94 -11.56 -0.82
N LEU A 46 24.05 -11.90 -1.73
CA LEU A 46 22.65 -11.49 -1.74
C LEU A 46 21.78 -12.74 -1.79
N ILE A 47 20.61 -12.69 -1.17
CA ILE A 47 19.66 -13.79 -1.19
C ILE A 47 18.39 -13.33 -1.89
N LYS A 48 18.05 -13.96 -3.01
CA LYS A 48 16.77 -13.74 -3.69
C LYS A 48 15.72 -14.71 -3.15
N VAL A 49 14.55 -14.16 -2.86
CA VAL A 49 13.37 -14.89 -2.36
C VAL A 49 12.16 -14.49 -3.19
N THR A 50 11.31 -15.46 -3.47
CA THR A 50 10.10 -15.28 -4.27
C THR A 50 8.88 -15.52 -3.39
N TYR A 51 8.04 -14.49 -3.23
CA TYR A 51 6.83 -14.51 -2.41
C TYR A 51 5.59 -14.63 -3.31
N PRO A 52 4.65 -15.55 -2.99
CA PRO A 52 3.31 -15.55 -3.58
C PRO A 52 2.54 -14.27 -3.30
N PHE A 53 1.43 -14.06 -4.02
CA PHE A 53 0.51 -12.95 -3.77
C PHE A 53 -0.02 -12.97 -2.32
N ALA A 54 -0.16 -11.78 -1.73
CA ALA A 54 -0.65 -11.51 -0.37
C ALA A 54 0.15 -12.20 0.77
N SER A 55 1.31 -12.78 0.47
CA SER A 55 2.15 -13.40 1.47
C SER A 55 2.77 -12.36 2.40
N SER A 56 2.61 -12.54 3.71
CA SER A 56 3.29 -11.73 4.73
C SER A 56 4.80 -11.98 4.67
N ILE A 57 5.55 -10.97 4.25
CA ILE A 57 7.02 -10.93 4.35
C ILE A 57 7.40 -10.67 5.80
N THR A 58 6.68 -9.74 6.45
CA THR A 58 6.81 -9.48 7.89
C THR A 58 5.44 -9.39 8.53
N ASN A 59 5.35 -9.83 9.78
CA ASN A 59 4.15 -9.70 10.61
C ASN A 59 4.56 -9.25 12.01
N ASP A 60 4.15 -8.05 12.43
CA ASP A 60 4.51 -7.43 13.71
C ASP A 60 6.02 -7.53 14.05
N GLY A 61 6.83 -7.23 13.03
CA GLY A 61 8.29 -7.26 13.11
C GLY A 61 8.96 -8.64 13.03
N ASP A 62 8.19 -9.73 12.96
CA ASP A 62 8.75 -11.06 12.67
C ASP A 62 8.91 -11.25 11.15
N PHE A 63 10.07 -11.73 10.72
CA PHE A 63 10.37 -11.99 9.31
C PHE A 63 10.06 -13.43 8.90
N TYR A 64 9.41 -13.60 7.76
CA TYR A 64 8.92 -14.88 7.25
C TYR A 64 9.54 -15.21 5.89
N LEU A 65 9.76 -16.50 5.66
CA LEU A 65 10.21 -17.03 4.37
C LEU A 65 9.19 -18.04 3.82
N PRO A 66 8.89 -18.01 2.52
CA PRO A 66 7.99 -18.97 1.89
C PRO A 66 8.70 -20.30 1.65
N ASN A 67 8.03 -21.40 1.92
CA ASN A 67 8.46 -22.71 1.47
C ASN A 67 7.96 -23.02 0.04
N LEU A 68 8.27 -24.21 -0.48
CA LEU A 68 7.99 -24.71 -1.83
C LEU A 68 6.47 -24.87 -2.05
N SER A 69 5.70 -24.99 -0.96
CA SER A 69 4.23 -24.98 -0.99
C SER A 69 3.63 -23.57 -0.89
N GLY A 70 4.47 -22.52 -0.84
CA GLY A 70 4.08 -21.13 -0.60
C GLY A 70 3.63 -20.86 0.83
N LYS A 71 3.79 -21.80 1.76
CA LYS A 71 3.48 -21.60 3.18
C LYS A 71 4.60 -20.81 3.84
N LEU A 72 4.22 -19.81 4.62
CA LEU A 72 5.15 -18.94 5.32
C LEU A 72 5.66 -19.59 6.59
N VAL A 73 6.97 -19.50 6.82
CA VAL A 73 7.66 -20.01 8.00
C VAL A 73 8.44 -18.86 8.63
N PRO A 74 8.26 -18.55 9.92
CA PRO A 74 9.08 -17.55 10.60
C PRO A 74 10.55 -17.92 10.50
N LEU A 75 11.44 -16.95 10.24
CA LEU A 75 12.88 -17.19 10.16
C LEU A 75 13.40 -17.87 11.44
N ALA A 76 12.92 -17.42 12.60
CA ALA A 76 13.27 -17.95 13.92
C ALA A 76 12.93 -19.44 14.10
N LEU A 77 11.83 -19.90 13.48
CA LEU A 77 11.33 -21.28 13.59
C LEU A 77 11.65 -22.14 12.38
N SER A 78 12.29 -21.58 11.35
CA SER A 78 12.64 -22.32 10.14
C SER A 78 13.72 -23.36 10.43
N ASP A 79 13.73 -24.52 9.75
CA ASP A 79 14.85 -25.49 9.84
C ASP A 79 15.96 -25.18 8.82
N LEU A 80 16.12 -23.90 8.46
CA LEU A 80 17.19 -23.44 7.59
C LEU A 80 18.56 -23.75 8.19
N SER A 81 19.53 -24.03 7.32
CA SER A 81 20.93 -24.13 7.72
C SER A 81 21.36 -22.90 8.52
N ASN A 82 22.22 -23.13 9.53
CA ASN A 82 22.73 -22.08 10.41
C ASN A 82 23.40 -20.93 9.65
N ASN A 83 23.94 -21.20 8.45
CA ASN A 83 24.58 -20.19 7.61
C ASN A 83 23.56 -19.20 7.01
N ILE A 84 22.43 -19.69 6.50
CA ILE A 84 21.38 -18.83 5.94
C ILE A 84 20.70 -18.03 7.05
N LYS A 85 20.39 -18.68 8.18
CA LYS A 85 19.83 -17.98 9.35
C LYS A 85 20.73 -16.84 9.78
N LYS A 86 22.02 -17.11 10.02
CA LYS A 86 23.02 -16.08 10.38
C LYS A 86 23.13 -14.97 9.36
N SER A 87 22.88 -15.26 8.09
CA SER A 87 22.96 -14.28 7.01
C SER A 87 21.79 -13.29 7.01
N LEU A 88 20.63 -13.65 7.57
CA LEU A 88 19.39 -12.86 7.54
C LEU A 88 18.90 -12.42 8.92
N ASP A 89 19.31 -13.08 10.00
CA ASP A 89 18.88 -12.83 11.39
C ASP A 89 19.65 -11.70 12.09
N TYR A 90 20.39 -10.89 11.34
CA TYR A 90 21.19 -9.79 11.89
C TYR A 90 20.35 -8.61 12.37
N ILE A 91 19.06 -8.61 12.03
CA ILE A 91 18.08 -7.62 12.44
C ILE A 91 16.65 -8.20 12.27
N PRO A 92 15.60 -7.67 12.93
CA PRO A 92 14.24 -8.21 12.80
C PRO A 92 13.72 -8.25 11.36
N ILE A 93 13.99 -7.20 10.56
CA ILE A 93 13.60 -7.12 9.15
C ILE A 93 14.87 -6.81 8.32
N PRO A 94 15.44 -7.80 7.60
CA PRO A 94 16.63 -7.57 6.78
C PRO A 94 16.34 -6.58 5.63
N LEU A 95 17.39 -5.91 5.15
CA LEU A 95 17.25 -4.97 4.04
C LEU A 95 16.84 -5.72 2.77
N GLY A 96 15.66 -5.41 2.23
CA GLY A 96 15.14 -6.03 1.02
C GLY A 96 14.94 -5.01 -0.10
N LEU A 97 15.35 -5.35 -1.32
CA LEU A 97 15.07 -4.61 -2.56
C LEU A 97 14.01 -5.35 -3.39
N LEU A 98 12.94 -4.65 -3.74
CA LEU A 98 11.88 -5.18 -4.62
C LEU A 98 12.34 -5.20 -6.07
N LEU A 99 12.25 -6.34 -6.76
CA LEU A 99 12.77 -6.51 -8.12
C LEU A 99 11.72 -6.46 -9.23
N ASN A 100 10.48 -6.86 -8.99
CA ASN A 100 9.50 -7.00 -10.08
C ASN A 100 8.09 -6.52 -9.74
N LYS A 101 7.65 -6.71 -8.49
CA LYS A 101 6.32 -6.36 -7.98
C LYS A 101 6.42 -5.49 -6.75
N GLY A 102 5.29 -4.90 -6.36
CA GLY A 102 5.21 -4.04 -5.19
C GLY A 102 4.87 -4.78 -3.90
N CYS A 103 4.96 -4.06 -2.79
CA CYS A 103 4.56 -4.52 -1.46
C CYS A 103 3.74 -3.45 -0.74
N GLU A 104 2.86 -3.90 0.14
CA GLU A 104 2.14 -3.04 1.07
C GLU A 104 2.80 -3.07 2.45
N VAL A 105 3.00 -1.90 3.04
CA VAL A 105 3.39 -1.74 4.45
C VAL A 105 2.18 -1.26 5.23
N PHE A 106 1.81 -1.97 6.28
CA PHE A 106 0.59 -1.73 7.03
C PHE A 106 0.76 -2.08 8.52
N VAL A 107 -0.24 -1.71 9.32
CA VAL A 107 -0.36 -2.10 10.73
C VAL A 107 -1.76 -2.63 10.98
N HIS A 108 -1.89 -3.50 11.98
CA HIS A 108 -3.18 -3.91 12.51
C HIS A 108 -3.59 -3.03 13.69
N VAL A 109 -4.70 -2.31 13.55
CA VAL A 109 -5.27 -1.49 14.62
C VAL A 109 -6.72 -1.92 14.81
N ASN A 110 -7.05 -2.43 16.01
CA ASN A 110 -8.42 -2.88 16.35
C ASN A 110 -9.03 -3.85 15.32
N ASN A 111 -8.27 -4.86 14.89
CA ASN A 111 -8.63 -5.83 13.85
C ASN A 111 -8.87 -5.23 12.45
N LYS A 112 -8.45 -3.98 12.21
CA LYS A 112 -8.44 -3.36 10.87
C LYS A 112 -7.03 -3.21 10.36
N THR A 113 -6.87 -3.38 9.06
CA THR A 113 -5.62 -3.10 8.36
C THR A 113 -5.57 -1.64 7.97
N THR A 114 -4.55 -0.92 8.45
CA THR A 114 -4.31 0.46 8.05
C THR A 114 -3.02 0.55 7.25
N THR A 115 -3.16 0.90 5.96
CA THR A 115 -2.02 1.06 5.08
C THR A 115 -1.18 2.29 5.45
N LEU A 116 0.11 2.04 5.67
CA LEU A 116 1.12 3.07 5.92
C LEU A 116 1.82 3.51 4.63
N ASN A 117 2.17 2.55 3.77
CA ASN A 117 2.93 2.82 2.56
C ASN A 117 2.71 1.75 1.50
N ILE A 118 2.97 2.12 0.24
CA ILE A 118 2.98 1.23 -0.91
C ILE A 118 4.35 1.35 -1.56
N LEU A 119 5.07 0.23 -1.63
CA LEU A 119 6.42 0.17 -2.15
C LEU A 119 6.38 -0.40 -3.56
N GLN A 120 6.81 0.42 -4.52
CA GLN A 120 6.96 0.05 -5.93
C GLN A 120 8.23 -0.78 -6.16
N PRO A 121 8.36 -1.52 -7.28
CA PRO A 121 9.61 -2.13 -7.69
C PRO A 121 10.78 -1.12 -7.64
N GLY A 122 11.93 -1.56 -7.17
CA GLY A 122 13.12 -0.74 -6.94
C GLY A 122 13.17 -0.04 -5.58
N LYS A 123 12.08 -0.03 -4.81
CA LYS A 123 12.10 0.48 -3.43
C LYS A 123 12.69 -0.56 -2.48
N LEU A 124 13.30 -0.04 -1.42
CA LEU A 124 13.82 -0.82 -0.30
C LEU A 124 12.80 -0.87 0.84
N PHE A 125 12.79 -1.96 1.60
CA PHE A 125 12.21 -2.04 2.94
C PHE A 125 13.25 -2.60 3.92
N GLY A 126 12.99 -2.52 5.22
CA GLY A 126 14.01 -2.77 6.25
C GLY A 126 14.98 -1.59 6.44
N LEU A 127 14.69 -0.43 5.84
CA LEU A 127 15.59 0.73 5.87
C LEU A 127 15.72 1.34 7.27
N PHE A 128 14.62 1.43 8.02
CA PHE A 128 14.62 2.06 9.34
C PHE A 128 15.44 1.23 10.31
N GLU A 129 15.17 -0.07 10.31
CA GLU A 129 15.86 -1.09 11.09
C GLU A 129 17.36 -1.01 10.80
N ILE A 130 17.76 -1.03 9.53
CA ILE A 130 19.17 -1.04 9.16
C ILE A 130 19.89 0.24 9.56
N THR A 131 19.27 1.40 9.35
CA THR A 131 19.89 2.65 9.80
C THR A 131 19.95 2.78 11.31
N ASP A 132 18.99 2.20 12.02
CA ASP A 132 18.98 2.17 13.48
C ASP A 132 20.13 1.28 13.96
N LEU A 133 20.33 0.10 13.35
CA LEU A 133 21.51 -0.75 13.57
C LEU A 133 22.83 -0.01 13.30
N LEU A 134 22.92 0.73 12.18
CA LEU A 134 24.08 1.56 11.86
C LEU A 134 24.29 2.73 12.84
N SER A 135 23.28 3.05 13.65
CA SER A 135 23.31 4.08 14.68
C SER A 135 23.37 3.49 16.11
N ASP A 136 23.64 2.18 16.24
CA ASP A 136 23.66 1.45 17.52
C ASP A 136 22.30 1.52 18.29
N ILE A 137 21.18 1.64 17.56
CA ILE A 137 19.80 1.63 18.07
C ILE A 137 19.12 0.32 17.69
N SER A 138 18.31 -0.24 18.60
CA SER A 138 17.50 -1.43 18.32
C SER A 138 16.04 -1.17 18.71
N ILE A 139 15.18 -1.07 17.69
CA ILE A 139 13.73 -0.92 17.85
C ILE A 139 13.09 -2.04 17.06
N ARG A 140 12.18 -2.78 17.68
CA ARG A 140 11.36 -3.75 16.98
C ARG A 140 10.23 -3.00 16.25
N PRO A 141 10.13 -3.13 14.92
CA PRO A 141 9.12 -2.42 14.16
C PRO A 141 7.72 -3.01 14.41
N PRO A 142 6.68 -2.17 14.61
CA PRO A 142 5.30 -2.63 14.78
C PRO A 142 4.57 -2.87 13.45
N TRP A 143 5.23 -2.74 12.30
CA TRP A 143 4.60 -2.84 10.98
C TRP A 143 4.78 -4.21 10.33
N CYS A 144 3.81 -4.51 9.46
CA CYS A 144 3.79 -5.66 8.58
C CYS A 144 4.15 -5.23 7.16
N VAL A 145 4.70 -6.18 6.39
CA VAL A 145 4.97 -6.02 4.97
C VAL A 145 4.39 -7.24 4.26
N ALA A 146 3.55 -7.03 3.25
CA ALA A 146 3.00 -8.11 2.42
C ALA A 146 3.41 -7.94 0.96
N ALA A 147 3.61 -9.07 0.28
CA ALA A 147 3.81 -9.12 -1.17
C ALA A 147 2.50 -8.76 -1.89
N GLY A 148 2.52 -7.67 -2.66
CA GLY A 148 1.31 -7.12 -3.27
C GLY A 148 0.51 -6.21 -2.32
N ALA A 149 -0.73 -5.91 -2.70
CA ALA A 149 -1.65 -5.11 -1.90
C ALA A 149 -2.56 -6.01 -1.04
N GLN A 150 -2.46 -5.86 0.27
CA GLN A 150 -3.33 -6.47 1.28
C GLN A 150 -4.67 -5.73 1.42
N SER A 151 -4.71 -4.44 1.07
CA SER A 151 -5.93 -3.62 1.10
C SER A 151 -6.59 -3.48 -0.28
N ILE A 152 -6.41 -4.48 -1.15
CA ILE A 152 -7.06 -4.54 -2.46
C ILE A 152 -8.50 -5.05 -2.34
N PHE A 153 -9.42 -4.48 -3.12
CA PHE A 153 -10.81 -4.91 -3.14
C PHE A 153 -11.48 -4.74 -4.50
N MET A 154 -12.53 -5.52 -4.77
CA MET A 154 -13.42 -5.33 -5.91
C MET A 154 -14.53 -4.32 -5.59
N LEU A 155 -14.73 -3.35 -6.49
CA LEU A 155 -15.72 -2.30 -6.35
C LEU A 155 -17.17 -2.84 -6.44
N PRO A 156 -17.52 -3.71 -7.41
CA PRO A 156 -18.76 -4.47 -7.35
C PRO A 156 -18.92 -5.28 -6.06
N LYS A 157 -20.15 -5.35 -5.56
CA LYS A 157 -20.50 -6.20 -4.42
C LYS A 157 -20.29 -7.68 -4.79
N ILE A 158 -19.36 -8.33 -4.09
CA ILE A 158 -19.04 -9.74 -4.26
C ILE A 158 -19.55 -10.64 -3.11
N SER A 159 -20.59 -10.17 -2.40
CA SER A 159 -21.15 -10.89 -1.26
C SER A 159 -22.35 -11.79 -1.62
N ASP A 160 -22.58 -12.10 -2.91
CA ASP A 160 -23.70 -12.93 -3.35
C ASP A 160 -23.43 -14.41 -3.00
N ALA A 161 -24.35 -15.03 -2.27
CA ALA A 161 -24.17 -16.39 -1.78
C ALA A 161 -24.11 -17.43 -2.91
N ILE A 162 -24.85 -17.23 -4.01
CA ILE A 162 -24.88 -18.17 -5.13
C ILE A 162 -23.56 -18.10 -5.90
N GLY A 163 -23.09 -16.91 -6.23
CA GLY A 163 -21.80 -16.70 -6.90
C GLY A 163 -20.64 -17.21 -6.04
N HIS A 164 -20.65 -16.91 -4.74
CA HIS A 164 -19.62 -17.39 -3.82
C HIS A 164 -19.61 -18.90 -3.69
N LYS A 165 -20.79 -19.55 -3.63
CA LYS A 165 -20.90 -21.01 -3.61
C LYS A 165 -20.23 -21.66 -4.83
N LYS A 166 -20.35 -21.05 -6.01
CA LYS A 166 -19.68 -21.54 -7.23
C LYS A 166 -18.16 -21.42 -7.14
N LEU A 167 -17.66 -20.27 -6.65
CA LEU A 167 -16.22 -20.11 -6.41
C LEU A 167 -15.72 -21.17 -5.44
N LYS A 168 -16.42 -21.40 -4.32
CA LYS A 168 -16.05 -22.41 -3.34
C LYS A 168 -16.07 -23.84 -3.89
N GLN A 169 -17.02 -24.15 -4.78
CA GLN A 169 -17.05 -25.45 -5.46
C GLN A 169 -15.80 -25.68 -6.33
N LYS A 170 -15.29 -24.62 -6.97
CA LYS A 170 -14.05 -24.66 -7.75
C LYS A 170 -12.79 -24.64 -6.88
N PHE A 171 -12.80 -23.81 -5.84
CA PHE A 171 -11.68 -23.58 -4.93
C PHE A 171 -12.09 -23.98 -3.51
N SER A 172 -11.88 -25.25 -3.17
CA SER A 172 -12.37 -25.87 -1.93
C SER A 172 -11.83 -25.23 -0.65
N SER A 173 -10.69 -24.54 -0.72
CA SER A 173 -10.08 -23.83 0.42
C SER A 173 -10.75 -22.48 0.74
N LEU A 174 -11.68 -21.99 -0.10
CA LEU A 174 -12.36 -20.73 0.17
C LEU A 174 -13.28 -20.82 1.41
N PRO A 175 -13.43 -19.71 2.17
CA PRO A 175 -14.36 -19.63 3.28
C PRO A 175 -15.79 -20.03 2.89
N THR A 176 -16.54 -20.60 3.85
CA THR A 176 -17.94 -20.98 3.65
C THR A 176 -18.85 -19.80 3.36
N THR A 177 -18.56 -18.66 3.97
CA THR A 177 -19.35 -17.43 3.86
C THR A 177 -18.72 -16.48 2.83
N PRO A 178 -19.54 -15.73 2.08
CA PRO A 178 -19.05 -14.66 1.23
C PRO A 178 -18.40 -13.53 2.07
N PRO A 179 -17.57 -12.67 1.46
CA PRO A 179 -16.98 -11.52 2.15
C PRO A 179 -18.07 -10.55 2.60
N LEU A 180 -17.91 -9.97 3.79
CA LEU A 180 -18.86 -9.03 4.37
C LEU A 180 -18.39 -7.58 4.22
N CYS A 181 -17.08 -7.37 4.15
CA CYS A 181 -16.46 -6.06 3.98
C CYS A 181 -15.27 -6.11 3.01
N PHE A 182 -14.72 -4.95 2.66
CA PHE A 182 -13.64 -4.84 1.67
C PHE A 182 -12.34 -5.48 2.16
N GLU A 183 -12.10 -5.46 3.46
CA GLU A 183 -10.93 -6.03 4.13
C GLU A 183 -10.83 -7.55 3.95
N ASP A 184 -11.95 -8.23 3.74
CA ASP A 184 -11.99 -9.68 3.49
C ASP A 184 -11.51 -10.06 2.08
N HIS A 185 -11.50 -9.10 1.15
CA HIS A 185 -11.35 -9.40 -0.28
C HIS A 185 -9.96 -9.91 -0.64
N ALA A 186 -8.90 -9.33 -0.06
CA ALA A 186 -7.53 -9.71 -0.39
C ALA A 186 -7.23 -11.18 -0.07
N HIS A 187 -7.73 -11.70 1.06
CA HIS A 187 -7.57 -13.10 1.42
C HIS A 187 -8.31 -14.04 0.44
N LEU A 188 -9.49 -13.65 -0.04
CA LEU A 188 -10.18 -14.42 -1.07
C LEU A 188 -9.38 -14.45 -2.38
N PHE A 189 -8.79 -13.32 -2.76
CA PHE A 189 -7.98 -13.22 -3.98
C PHE A 189 -6.69 -14.02 -3.88
N GLU A 190 -6.04 -14.03 -2.72
CA GLU A 190 -4.91 -14.91 -2.39
C GLU A 190 -5.27 -16.38 -2.61
N LEU A 191 -6.40 -16.82 -2.04
CA LEU A 191 -6.85 -18.20 -2.16
C LEU A 191 -7.20 -18.57 -3.61
N ILE A 192 -7.77 -17.64 -4.39
CA ILE A 192 -8.01 -17.86 -5.82
C ILE A 192 -6.68 -18.03 -6.57
N ASP A 193 -5.71 -17.15 -6.33
CA ASP A 193 -4.39 -17.22 -6.97
C ASP A 193 -3.67 -18.53 -6.66
N LYS A 194 -3.60 -18.90 -5.38
CA LYS A 194 -2.94 -20.12 -4.90
C LYS A 194 -3.55 -21.40 -5.46
N ASN A 195 -4.86 -21.44 -5.67
CA ASN A 195 -5.55 -22.65 -6.13
C ASN A 195 -5.81 -22.69 -7.64
N THR A 196 -5.34 -21.69 -8.40
CA THR A 196 -5.46 -21.70 -9.86
C THR A 196 -4.14 -22.17 -10.48
N PRO A 197 -4.11 -23.30 -11.21
CA PRO A 197 -2.94 -23.68 -11.99
C PRO A 197 -2.64 -22.61 -13.05
N GLN A 198 -1.47 -21.98 -12.98
CA GLN A 198 -1.02 -20.97 -13.94
C GLN A 198 0.33 -21.37 -14.52
N SER A 199 0.56 -21.06 -15.80
CA SER A 199 1.87 -21.22 -16.44
C SER A 199 2.90 -20.23 -15.89
N ALA A 200 2.46 -19.06 -15.44
CA ALA A 200 3.28 -18.01 -14.85
C ALA A 200 2.54 -17.38 -13.66
N PRO A 201 2.60 -17.98 -12.46
CA PRO A 201 1.92 -17.46 -11.29
C PRO A 201 2.45 -16.09 -10.88
N TRP A 202 1.57 -15.25 -10.32
CA TRP A 202 1.98 -13.98 -9.76
C TRP A 202 2.94 -14.19 -8.59
N HIS A 203 4.04 -13.45 -8.58
CA HIS A 203 5.00 -13.51 -7.49
C HIS A 203 5.80 -12.22 -7.36
N CYS A 204 6.17 -11.89 -6.13
CA CYS A 204 7.06 -10.79 -5.78
C CYS A 204 8.47 -11.32 -5.49
N GLU A 205 9.46 -10.83 -6.23
CA GLU A 205 10.86 -11.14 -5.99
C GLU A 205 11.51 -10.06 -5.13
N VAL A 206 12.14 -10.49 -4.04
CA VAL A 206 12.88 -9.64 -3.12
C VAL A 206 14.33 -10.08 -3.06
N LEU A 207 15.25 -9.12 -3.18
CA LEU A 207 16.68 -9.30 -3.01
C LEU A 207 17.11 -8.79 -1.63
N TYR A 208 17.49 -9.72 -0.75
CA TYR A 208 17.96 -9.40 0.60
C TYR A 208 19.47 -9.24 0.66
N PHE A 209 19.91 -8.20 1.36
CA PHE A 209 21.31 -7.98 1.70
C PHE A 209 21.67 -8.83 2.93
N THR A 210 22.76 -9.59 2.83
CA THR A 210 23.20 -10.46 3.92
C THR A 210 24.00 -9.70 4.97
N ARG A 211 24.13 -10.28 6.17
CA ARG A 211 24.91 -9.74 7.30
C ARG A 211 26.30 -9.16 6.92
N PRO A 212 27.13 -9.79 6.06
CA PRO A 212 28.42 -9.24 5.66
C PRO A 212 28.41 -7.81 5.08
N TRP A 213 27.28 -7.36 4.54
CA TRP A 213 27.10 -5.97 4.07
C TRP A 213 27.12 -4.94 5.20
N PHE A 214 26.83 -5.34 6.43
CA PHE A 214 26.67 -4.44 7.58
C PHE A 214 27.66 -4.71 8.71
N GLU A 215 28.36 -5.86 8.68
CA GLU A 215 29.43 -6.15 9.64
C GLU A 215 30.56 -5.13 9.56
N SER A 216 31.03 -4.69 10.73
CA SER A 216 32.18 -3.79 10.86
C SER A 216 32.03 -2.49 10.05
N PHE A 217 30.81 -1.94 9.98
CA PHE A 217 30.52 -0.74 9.19
C PHE A 217 31.40 0.47 9.57
N LYS A 218 31.78 0.58 10.86
CA LYS A 218 32.71 1.61 11.36
C LYS A 218 34.12 1.52 10.75
N THR A 219 34.53 0.33 10.30
CA THR A 219 35.87 0.10 9.72
C THR A 219 35.86 -0.08 8.20
N LYS A 220 34.73 -0.48 7.60
CA LYS A 220 34.57 -0.67 6.15
C LYS A 220 34.31 0.65 5.41
N LYS A 221 35.31 1.54 5.33
CA LYS A 221 35.23 2.83 4.61
C LYS A 221 34.76 2.71 3.14
N ARG A 222 35.08 1.60 2.46
CA ARG A 222 34.62 1.33 1.08
C ARG A 222 33.09 1.33 0.94
N LEU A 223 32.35 0.88 1.96
CA LEU A 223 30.89 0.83 1.94
C LEU A 223 30.21 2.15 2.32
N ALA A 224 30.98 3.21 2.61
CA ALA A 224 30.43 4.52 2.97
C ALA A 224 29.46 5.10 1.91
N PRO A 225 29.70 4.98 0.58
CA PRO A 225 28.74 5.40 -0.43
C PRO A 225 27.40 4.65 -0.35
N PHE A 226 27.46 3.34 -0.08
CA PHE A 226 26.28 2.51 0.13
C PHE A 226 25.50 2.93 1.37
N TYR A 227 26.16 3.14 2.50
CA TYR A 227 25.47 3.61 3.72
C TYR A 227 24.89 5.01 3.54
N HIS A 228 25.61 5.92 2.88
CA HIS A 228 25.08 7.25 2.55
C HIS A 228 23.80 7.15 1.70
N TYR A 229 23.81 6.26 0.70
CA TYR A 229 22.63 5.95 -0.09
C TYR A 229 21.47 5.44 0.78
N LEU A 230 21.72 4.54 1.73
CA LEU A 230 20.68 4.03 2.64
C LEU A 230 20.09 5.12 3.53
N PHE A 231 20.92 5.99 4.12
CA PHE A 231 20.44 7.13 4.91
C PHE A 231 19.60 8.11 4.07
N LYS A 232 20.03 8.38 2.83
CA LYS A 232 19.25 9.20 1.88
C LYS A 232 17.93 8.52 1.51
N ALA A 233 17.92 7.21 1.30
CA ALA A 233 16.72 6.44 1.02
C ALA A 233 15.75 6.43 2.21
N ARG A 234 16.25 6.22 3.43
CA ARG A 234 15.45 6.36 4.67
C ARG A 234 14.86 7.74 4.79
N HIS A 235 15.65 8.79 4.59
CA HIS A 235 15.15 10.16 4.69
C HIS A 235 13.99 10.39 3.73
N ARG A 236 14.10 9.94 2.47
CA ARG A 236 13.02 10.01 1.48
C ARG A 236 11.77 9.22 1.89
N GLN A 237 11.91 8.04 2.49
CA GLN A 237 10.76 7.26 2.99
C GLN A 237 10.16 7.85 4.27
N GLY A 238 11.01 8.40 5.15
CA GLY A 238 10.65 9.02 6.42
C GLY A 238 10.05 10.43 6.31
N ILE A 239 9.90 10.97 5.09
CA ILE A 239 9.18 12.23 4.85
C ILE A 239 7.78 12.20 5.49
N HIS A 240 7.13 11.03 5.55
CA HIS A 240 5.87 10.86 6.28
C HIS A 240 5.96 11.34 7.73
N ALA A 241 6.92 10.84 8.51
CA ALA A 241 7.06 11.17 9.93
C ALA A 241 7.38 12.66 10.16
N LEU A 242 8.19 13.26 9.27
CA LEU A 242 8.45 14.70 9.30
C LEU A 242 7.18 15.51 9.01
N SER A 243 6.34 15.02 8.08
CA SER A 243 5.09 15.66 7.71
C SER A 243 4.01 15.54 8.78
N GLU A 244 3.97 14.40 9.47
CA GLU A 244 3.11 14.18 10.62
C GLU A 244 3.40 15.16 11.74
N SER A 245 4.67 15.33 12.09
CA SER A 245 5.09 16.37 13.03
C SER A 245 4.66 17.76 12.58
N ALA A 246 4.77 18.10 11.29
CA ALA A 246 4.36 19.40 10.77
C ALA A 246 2.83 19.64 10.87
N ILE A 247 2.01 18.64 10.53
CA ILE A 247 0.55 18.72 10.70
C ILE A 247 0.20 18.80 12.18
N HIS A 248 0.84 18.02 13.04
CA HIS A 248 0.62 18.05 14.48
C HIS A 248 0.91 19.44 15.07
N LEU A 249 2.07 20.02 14.78
CA LEU A 249 2.46 21.34 15.27
C LEU A 249 1.56 22.48 14.78
N THR A 250 0.90 22.30 13.63
CA THR A 250 -0.02 23.30 13.06
C THR A 250 -1.49 23.01 13.35
N TRP A 251 -1.79 21.89 14.03
CA TRP A 251 -3.15 21.42 14.24
C TRP A 251 -4.01 22.42 15.00
N GLN A 252 -3.45 23.05 16.04
CA GLN A 252 -4.16 24.09 16.79
C GLN A 252 -4.56 25.27 15.91
N ASN A 253 -3.71 25.70 14.98
CA ASN A 253 -4.01 26.81 14.05
C ASN A 253 -5.13 26.42 13.07
N ILE A 254 -5.16 25.16 12.63
CA ILE A 254 -6.25 24.60 11.81
C ILE A 254 -7.56 24.65 12.60
N LEU A 255 -7.57 24.15 13.85
CA LEU A 255 -8.76 24.17 14.69
C LEU A 255 -9.27 25.59 14.98
N LEU A 256 -8.38 26.54 15.25
CA LEU A 256 -8.75 27.95 15.44
C LEU A 256 -9.34 28.57 14.17
N THR A 257 -8.83 28.19 13.00
CA THR A 257 -9.36 28.63 11.70
C THR A 257 -10.78 28.12 11.50
N LEU A 258 -11.05 26.84 11.80
CA LEU A 258 -12.39 26.28 11.75
C LEU A 258 -13.34 26.92 12.79
N GLY A 259 -12.85 27.16 14.00
CA GLY A 259 -13.60 27.79 15.09
C GLY A 259 -14.03 29.23 14.78
N LYS A 260 -13.23 30.01 14.04
CA LYS A 260 -13.60 31.37 13.56
C LYS A 260 -14.80 31.36 12.62
N ARG A 261 -15.09 30.23 11.97
CA ARG A 261 -16.29 30.01 11.13
C ARG A 261 -17.42 29.31 11.90
N ASN A 262 -17.29 29.16 13.22
CA ASN A 262 -18.21 28.40 14.08
C ASN A 262 -18.40 26.93 13.68
N ILE A 263 -17.42 26.33 12.99
CA ILE A 263 -17.44 24.90 12.66
C ILE A 263 -17.07 24.12 13.93
N LYS A 264 -17.97 23.24 14.36
CA LYS A 264 -17.77 22.37 15.54
C LYS A 264 -17.84 20.90 15.12
N PRO A 265 -16.82 20.39 14.41
CA PRO A 265 -16.82 19.02 13.92
C PRO A 265 -16.69 18.03 15.08
N ARG A 266 -17.29 16.85 14.92
CA ARG A 266 -17.13 15.73 15.85
C ARG A 266 -15.68 15.19 15.78
N PRO A 267 -15.16 14.57 16.85
CA PRO A 267 -13.78 14.05 16.86
C PRO A 267 -13.45 13.14 15.66
N TYR A 268 -14.36 12.26 15.27
CA TYR A 268 -14.20 11.41 14.08
C TYR A 268 -13.91 12.19 12.79
N LEU A 269 -14.59 13.32 12.58
CA LEU A 269 -14.38 14.18 11.40
C LEU A 269 -13.05 14.94 11.48
N LEU A 270 -12.57 15.25 12.69
CA LEU A 270 -11.24 15.83 12.89
C LEU A 270 -10.13 14.83 12.55
N ASP A 271 -10.28 13.57 12.96
CA ASP A 271 -9.34 12.49 12.62
C ASP A 271 -9.34 12.24 11.10
N THR A 272 -10.54 12.24 10.50
CA THR A 272 -10.72 12.13 9.04
C THR A 272 -10.09 13.30 8.30
N LEU A 273 -10.28 14.53 8.78
CA LEU A 273 -9.65 15.72 8.22
C LEU A 273 -8.13 15.62 8.28
N ARG A 274 -7.57 15.18 9.42
CA ARG A 274 -6.12 14.97 9.55
C ARG A 274 -5.64 13.97 8.51
N ARG A 275 -6.32 12.83 8.35
CA ARG A 275 -6.00 11.84 7.31
C ARG A 275 -6.05 12.43 5.90
N LEU A 276 -7.06 13.23 5.58
CA LEU A 276 -7.18 13.91 4.28
C LEU A 276 -6.02 14.87 4.02
N LEU A 277 -5.58 15.63 5.02
CA LEU A 277 -4.39 16.48 4.88
C LEU A 277 -3.16 15.64 4.54
N HIS A 278 -2.96 14.51 5.23
CA HIS A 278 -1.87 13.57 4.96
C HIS A 278 -1.92 12.95 3.55
N LEU A 279 -3.12 12.68 3.04
CA LEU A 279 -3.34 12.20 1.68
C LEU A 279 -2.95 13.25 0.64
N ILE A 280 -3.40 14.49 0.84
CA ILE A 280 -3.13 15.62 -0.07
C ILE A 280 -1.62 15.89 -0.18
N ILE A 281 -0.88 15.79 0.93
CA ILE A 281 0.56 15.97 0.90
C ILE A 281 1.33 14.74 0.41
N GLY A 282 0.65 13.63 0.09
CA GLY A 282 1.23 12.42 -0.48
C GLY A 282 1.98 11.53 0.52
N THR A 283 1.71 11.69 1.81
CA THR A 283 2.47 10.97 2.87
C THR A 283 1.88 9.60 3.18
N VAL A 284 0.55 9.48 3.09
CA VAL A 284 -0.20 8.25 3.29
C VAL A 284 -0.98 7.91 2.01
N PRO A 285 -1.33 6.62 1.78
CA PRO A 285 -2.04 6.22 0.59
C PRO A 285 -3.56 6.41 0.70
N GLY A 286 -4.17 6.77 -0.43
CA GLY A 286 -5.59 6.62 -0.71
C GLY A 286 -5.79 5.43 -1.65
N PHE A 287 -6.89 5.38 -2.39
CA PHE A 287 -7.17 4.30 -3.34
C PHE A 287 -7.11 4.76 -4.79
N VAL A 288 -6.69 3.87 -5.68
CA VAL A 288 -6.72 4.04 -7.13
C VAL A 288 -7.36 2.82 -7.77
N VAL A 289 -7.85 2.98 -9.01
CA VAL A 289 -8.28 1.83 -9.81
C VAL A 289 -7.05 1.03 -10.23
N ALA A 290 -7.10 -0.27 -10.05
CA ALA A 290 -6.02 -1.16 -10.45
C ALA A 290 -5.84 -1.15 -11.98
N ASP A 291 -4.60 -1.09 -12.43
CA ASP A 291 -4.26 -1.16 -13.84
C ASP A 291 -3.96 -2.60 -14.30
N HIS A 292 -3.65 -2.73 -15.59
CA HIS A 292 -3.31 -4.01 -16.24
C HIS A 292 -1.85 -4.46 -16.01
N SER A 293 -1.05 -3.69 -15.26
CA SER A 293 0.37 -4.01 -15.00
C SER A 293 0.53 -5.17 -14.01
N GLU A 294 -0.51 -5.46 -13.22
CA GLU A 294 -0.51 -6.49 -12.18
C GLU A 294 0.64 -6.29 -11.19
N THR A 295 1.02 -5.03 -10.91
CA THR A 295 2.15 -4.70 -10.01
C THR A 295 1.88 -5.10 -8.57
N PHE A 296 0.64 -4.97 -8.11
CA PHE A 296 0.25 -5.21 -6.72
C PHE A 296 -0.66 -6.43 -6.52
N ALA A 297 -1.22 -6.99 -7.59
CA ALA A 297 -2.09 -8.16 -7.49
C ALA A 297 -2.23 -8.87 -8.86
N PRO A 298 -2.65 -10.16 -8.86
CA PRO A 298 -3.03 -10.90 -10.07
C PRO A 298 -4.41 -10.46 -10.58
N THR A 299 -4.54 -9.20 -11.01
CA THR A 299 -5.83 -8.58 -11.33
C THR A 299 -6.57 -9.35 -12.42
N LYS A 300 -5.89 -9.81 -13.47
CA LYS A 300 -6.55 -10.50 -14.59
C LYS A 300 -7.14 -11.83 -14.17
N LEU A 301 -6.41 -12.59 -13.36
CA LEU A 301 -6.92 -13.85 -12.82
C LEU A 301 -8.17 -13.60 -11.98
N VAL A 302 -8.05 -12.71 -10.99
CA VAL A 302 -9.14 -12.41 -10.06
C VAL A 302 -10.37 -11.97 -10.83
N GLN A 303 -10.22 -11.00 -11.74
CA GLN A 303 -11.30 -10.56 -12.61
C GLN A 303 -11.92 -11.74 -13.37
N THR A 304 -11.12 -12.53 -14.07
CA THR A 304 -11.59 -13.69 -14.86
C THR A 304 -12.41 -14.67 -14.02
N GLU A 305 -11.98 -14.98 -12.80
CA GLU A 305 -12.71 -15.90 -11.92
C GLU A 305 -14.02 -15.32 -11.40
N TYR A 306 -14.06 -14.03 -11.10
CA TYR A 306 -15.32 -13.36 -10.73
C TYR A 306 -16.30 -13.24 -11.91
N LEU A 307 -15.80 -13.16 -13.13
CA LEU A 307 -16.65 -13.11 -14.32
C LEU A 307 -17.19 -14.50 -14.67
N ASN A 308 -16.32 -15.51 -14.73
CA ASN A 308 -16.63 -16.82 -15.29
C ASN A 308 -17.20 -17.79 -14.25
N THR A 309 -16.60 -17.84 -13.05
CA THR A 309 -16.97 -18.81 -12.02
C THR A 309 -18.02 -18.24 -11.07
N TYR A 310 -17.77 -17.05 -10.50
CA TYR A 310 -18.73 -16.38 -9.62
C TYR A 310 -19.98 -15.94 -10.40
N GLY A 311 -19.80 -15.52 -11.66
CA GLY A 311 -20.89 -15.08 -12.52
C GLY A 311 -21.31 -13.64 -12.26
N LEU A 312 -20.35 -12.74 -12.01
CA LEU A 312 -20.59 -11.30 -12.06
C LEU A 312 -21.08 -10.98 -13.48
N LYS A 313 -22.30 -10.44 -13.65
CA LYS A 313 -22.89 -10.19 -14.98
C LYS A 313 -22.89 -8.72 -15.38
N LYS A 314 -23.57 -7.90 -14.58
CA LYS A 314 -23.90 -6.50 -14.91
C LYS A 314 -22.70 -5.57 -14.89
N TYR A 315 -21.83 -5.75 -13.91
CA TYR A 315 -20.80 -4.76 -13.59
C TYR A 315 -19.42 -5.15 -14.13
N LEU A 316 -18.62 -4.13 -14.46
CA LEU A 316 -17.18 -4.27 -14.69
C LEU A 316 -16.51 -4.77 -13.40
N PRO A 317 -15.55 -5.72 -13.48
CA PRO A 317 -14.86 -6.27 -12.32
C PRO A 317 -13.75 -5.32 -11.83
N THR A 318 -14.10 -4.05 -11.60
CA THR A 318 -13.15 -3.00 -11.24
C THR A 318 -12.52 -3.31 -9.88
N LEU A 319 -11.20 -3.45 -9.84
CA LEU A 319 -10.42 -3.60 -8.62
C LEU A 319 -9.85 -2.23 -8.21
N MET A 320 -9.74 -1.99 -6.91
CA MET A 320 -9.07 -0.82 -6.35
C MET A 320 -8.00 -1.27 -5.36
N HIS A 321 -6.87 -0.57 -5.33
CA HIS A 321 -5.80 -0.83 -4.37
C HIS A 321 -5.24 0.48 -3.81
N PRO A 322 -4.58 0.44 -2.64
CA PRO A 322 -3.92 1.61 -2.08
C PRO A 322 -2.79 2.14 -2.99
N GLU A 323 -2.63 3.46 -3.06
CA GLU A 323 -1.50 4.15 -3.69
C GLU A 323 -1.36 5.59 -3.15
N LYS A 324 -0.13 6.12 -3.20
CA LYS A 324 0.16 7.50 -2.80
C LYS A 324 -0.11 8.48 -3.93
N LEU A 325 -0.66 9.62 -3.57
CA LEU A 325 -0.76 10.76 -4.48
C LEU A 325 0.65 11.29 -4.76
N LEU A 326 1.03 11.34 -6.03
CA LEU A 326 2.33 11.83 -6.48
C LEU A 326 2.13 13.04 -7.38
N ALA A 327 2.91 14.11 -7.16
CA ALA A 327 2.97 15.26 -8.08
C ALA A 327 3.75 14.92 -9.38
N THR A 328 3.64 13.68 -9.84
CA THR A 328 4.30 13.14 -11.04
C THR A 328 3.21 12.64 -11.99
N PRO A 329 3.47 12.52 -13.31
CA PRO A 329 2.45 12.09 -14.27
C PRO A 329 1.88 10.69 -14.03
N LYS A 330 2.51 9.87 -13.18
CA LYS A 330 2.08 8.49 -12.95
C LYS A 330 0.78 8.39 -12.14
N ILE A 331 0.66 9.10 -11.02
CA ILE A 331 -0.49 8.99 -10.11
C ILE A 331 -0.91 10.39 -9.64
N LYS A 332 -1.69 11.08 -10.46
CA LYS A 332 -2.21 12.42 -10.16
C LYS A 332 -3.54 12.43 -9.41
N THR A 333 -4.22 11.29 -9.29
CA THR A 333 -5.55 11.19 -8.69
C THR A 333 -5.59 10.02 -7.72
N ILE A 334 -6.16 10.24 -6.54
CA ILE A 334 -6.51 9.20 -5.57
C ILE A 334 -7.91 9.44 -5.01
N TYR A 335 -8.48 8.40 -4.41
CA TYR A 335 -9.82 8.39 -3.83
C TYR A 335 -9.76 8.04 -2.35
N TYR A 336 -10.52 8.77 -1.54
CA TYR A 336 -10.76 8.44 -0.14
C TYR A 336 -12.26 8.23 0.08
N SER A 337 -12.64 7.15 0.77
CA SER A 337 -14.04 6.83 1.04
C SER A 337 -14.30 6.86 2.55
N LEU A 338 -15.37 7.55 2.94
CA LEU A 338 -15.87 7.53 4.32
C LEU A 338 -16.46 6.17 4.70
N ALA A 339 -16.87 5.36 3.72
CA ALA A 339 -17.35 4.00 3.93
C ALA A 339 -16.21 2.98 4.09
N CYS A 340 -14.97 3.36 3.76
CA CYS A 340 -13.77 2.53 3.91
C CYS A 340 -12.63 3.35 4.54
N PRO A 341 -12.77 3.77 5.81
CA PRO A 341 -11.83 4.71 6.43
C PRO A 341 -10.48 4.05 6.77
N LEU A 342 -9.39 4.63 6.26
CA LEU A 342 -8.00 4.22 6.56
C LEU A 342 -7.40 5.00 7.75
N LEU A 343 -8.12 5.08 8.87
CA LEU A 343 -7.66 5.83 10.05
C LEU A 343 -6.68 4.99 10.88
N GLN A 344 -5.56 5.59 11.29
CA GLN A 344 -4.57 4.96 12.19
C GLN A 344 -4.99 5.07 13.65
N GLU A 345 -5.52 6.23 14.02
CA GLU A 345 -6.06 6.53 15.34
C GLU A 345 -7.46 7.10 15.10
N SER A 346 -8.46 6.55 15.79
CA SER A 346 -9.79 7.14 15.77
C SER A 346 -10.51 6.81 17.05
N ILE A 347 -11.22 7.81 17.58
CA ILE A 347 -12.14 7.60 18.69
C ILE A 347 -13.36 6.86 18.12
N PRO A 348 -13.70 5.65 18.62
CA PRO A 348 -14.87 4.92 18.16
C PRO A 348 -16.13 5.78 18.32
N ASP A 349 -16.85 5.98 17.21
CA ASP A 349 -18.08 6.77 17.20
C ASP A 349 -19.17 5.96 17.92
N TYR A 350 -19.61 6.42 19.09
CA TYR A 350 -20.65 5.76 19.87
C TYR A 350 -21.98 6.54 19.79
N LYS A 351 -23.03 5.79 19.42
CA LYS A 351 -24.47 6.11 19.39
C LYS A 351 -24.91 7.12 18.32
N ASN A 352 -25.63 6.58 17.32
CA ASN A 352 -26.29 7.26 16.19
C ASN A 352 -25.33 7.83 15.13
N PRO A 353 -24.87 6.99 14.17
CA PRO A 353 -24.02 7.48 13.08
C PRO A 353 -24.80 8.47 12.20
N THR A 354 -24.20 9.63 11.97
CA THR A 354 -24.68 10.60 10.99
C THR A 354 -24.64 10.00 9.58
N PRO A 355 -25.58 10.33 8.67
CA PRO A 355 -25.47 9.92 7.27
C PRO A 355 -24.14 10.38 6.65
N LEU A 356 -23.47 9.49 5.91
CA LEU A 356 -22.16 9.77 5.31
C LEU A 356 -22.15 10.98 4.37
N ILE A 357 -23.28 11.30 3.74
CA ILE A 357 -23.41 12.50 2.90
C ILE A 357 -23.32 13.80 3.71
N ASP A 358 -23.83 13.82 4.94
CA ASP A 358 -23.77 15.00 5.81
C ASP A 358 -22.35 15.18 6.38
N ASP A 359 -21.70 14.06 6.74
CA ASP A 359 -20.29 14.04 7.12
C ASP A 359 -19.40 14.53 5.96
N LEU A 360 -19.71 14.14 4.72
CA LEU A 360 -19.01 14.59 3.52
C LEU A 360 -19.18 16.10 3.28
N ARG A 361 -20.38 16.66 3.44
CA ARG A 361 -20.59 18.12 3.36
C ARG A 361 -19.82 18.87 4.44
N THR A 362 -19.80 18.33 5.66
CA THR A 362 -19.03 18.91 6.76
C THR A 362 -17.52 18.91 6.44
N LEU A 363 -16.99 17.79 5.94
CA LEU A 363 -15.59 17.68 5.51
C LEU A 363 -15.27 18.64 4.36
N LYS A 364 -16.16 18.76 3.38
CA LYS A 364 -16.05 19.75 2.30
C LYS A 364 -15.92 21.15 2.87
N PHE A 365 -16.83 21.56 3.75
CA PHE A 365 -16.82 22.89 4.33
C PHE A 365 -15.54 23.17 5.15
N MET A 366 -15.04 22.17 5.89
CA MET A 366 -13.77 22.28 6.62
C MET A 366 -12.57 22.44 5.68
N LEU A 367 -12.47 21.60 4.65
CA LEU A 367 -11.37 21.63 3.69
C LEU A 367 -11.37 22.93 2.87
N ASP A 368 -12.53 23.38 2.40
CA ASP A 368 -12.69 24.64 1.68
C ASP A 368 -12.27 25.82 2.58
N THR A 369 -12.69 25.82 3.85
CA THR A 369 -12.29 26.84 4.84
C THR A 369 -10.78 26.88 5.05
N ILE A 370 -10.13 25.71 5.10
CA ILE A 370 -8.67 25.60 5.22
C ILE A 370 -7.98 26.11 3.96
N GLN A 371 -8.44 25.70 2.77
CA GLN A 371 -7.89 26.18 1.49
C GLN A 371 -8.02 27.70 1.37
N GLU A 372 -9.18 28.28 1.67
CA GLU A 372 -9.39 29.73 1.72
C GLU A 372 -8.41 30.43 2.67
N ALA A 373 -8.20 29.87 3.87
CA ALA A 373 -7.28 30.46 4.86
C ALA A 373 -5.82 30.38 4.41
N LEU A 374 -5.43 29.28 3.76
CA LEU A 374 -4.10 29.12 3.14
C LEU A 374 -3.90 30.15 2.01
N TYR A 375 -4.84 30.25 1.05
CA TYR A 375 -4.74 31.23 -0.04
C TYR A 375 -4.68 32.67 0.45
N ALA A 376 -5.45 32.99 1.49
CA ALA A 376 -5.44 34.31 2.13
C ALA A 376 -4.22 34.55 3.05
N LYS A 377 -3.28 33.60 3.16
CA LYS A 377 -2.11 33.64 4.05
C LYS A 377 -2.46 33.87 5.53
N ARG A 378 -3.67 33.46 5.94
CA ARG A 378 -4.16 33.50 7.33
C ARG A 378 -3.80 32.23 8.12
N LEU A 379 -3.44 31.18 7.39
CA LEU A 379 -2.93 29.92 7.91
C LEU A 379 -1.61 29.61 7.21
N THR A 380 -0.59 29.21 7.97
CA THR A 380 0.69 28.76 7.42
C THR A 380 0.93 27.33 7.90
N ILE A 381 1.09 26.42 6.94
CA ILE A 381 1.55 25.06 7.17
C ILE A 381 2.94 24.96 6.51
N PRO A 382 3.98 24.44 7.18
CA PRO A 382 5.34 24.30 6.62
C PRO A 382 5.35 23.67 5.20
N ASP A 383 6.43 23.89 4.46
CA ASP A 383 6.64 23.67 3.00
C ASP A 383 6.10 22.37 2.35
N ILE A 384 5.74 21.41 3.17
CA ILE A 384 4.96 20.20 2.83
C ILE A 384 3.55 20.57 2.33
N SER A 385 3.11 21.81 2.57
CA SER A 385 1.82 22.37 2.16
C SER A 385 1.72 22.87 0.72
N LYS A 386 2.81 22.92 -0.08
CA LYS A 386 2.73 23.35 -1.49
C LYS A 386 1.62 22.60 -2.26
N ASN A 387 1.46 21.32 -1.95
CA ASN A 387 0.42 20.47 -2.51
C ASN A 387 -1.00 20.89 -2.12
N LEU A 388 -1.21 21.38 -0.89
CA LEU A 388 -2.52 21.83 -0.39
C LEU A 388 -3.07 23.03 -1.18
N TYR A 389 -2.21 23.89 -1.70
CA TYR A 389 -2.59 25.05 -2.53
C TYR A 389 -3.01 24.69 -3.95
N HIS A 390 -2.66 23.49 -4.42
CA HIS A 390 -2.83 23.14 -5.82
C HIS A 390 -3.78 21.98 -6.02
N VAL A 391 -4.08 21.19 -4.98
CA VAL A 391 -4.96 20.04 -5.12
C VAL A 391 -6.41 20.47 -5.40
N ARG A 392 -7.05 19.77 -6.33
CA ARG A 392 -8.48 19.82 -6.57
C ARG A 392 -9.17 18.74 -5.76
N LEU A 393 -10.24 19.12 -5.06
CA LEU A 393 -11.08 18.22 -4.27
C LEU A 393 -12.47 18.17 -4.89
N ASP A 394 -12.87 16.99 -5.36
CA ASP A 394 -14.23 16.74 -5.85
C ASP A 394 -14.92 15.71 -4.95
N TYR A 395 -16.21 15.90 -4.69
CA TYR A 395 -16.96 15.14 -3.70
C TYR A 395 -18.10 14.36 -4.38
N PHE A 396 -18.21 13.07 -4.06
CA PHE A 396 -19.15 12.16 -4.69
C PHE A 396 -19.94 11.33 -3.68
N HIS A 397 -21.19 11.02 -4.02
CA HIS A 397 -22.03 10.12 -3.26
C HIS A 397 -22.96 9.34 -4.21
N THR A 398 -23.37 8.13 -3.82
CA THR A 398 -24.29 7.29 -4.63
C THR A 398 -25.68 7.89 -4.75
N ASN A 399 -26.21 8.40 -3.63
CA ASN A 399 -27.46 9.15 -3.58
C ASN A 399 -27.29 10.58 -4.09
N LYS A 400 -28.36 11.12 -4.68
CA LYS A 400 -28.42 12.53 -5.06
C LYS A 400 -28.40 13.42 -3.82
N ASP A 401 -27.58 14.46 -3.87
CA ASP A 401 -27.54 15.49 -2.86
C ASP A 401 -28.69 16.48 -3.04
N ILE A 402 -29.39 16.81 -1.94
CA ILE A 402 -30.48 17.79 -1.94
C ILE A 402 -29.96 19.23 -2.12
N TYR A 403 -28.72 19.51 -1.70
CA TYR A 403 -28.11 20.84 -1.82
C TYR A 403 -27.27 21.01 -3.08
N ASN A 404 -27.10 19.94 -3.88
CA ASN A 404 -26.26 19.88 -5.07
C ASN A 404 -24.79 20.30 -4.83
N GLU A 405 -24.28 20.15 -3.62
CA GLU A 405 -22.87 20.39 -3.28
C GLU A 405 -22.01 19.14 -3.54
N ILE A 406 -22.64 17.96 -3.46
CA ILE A 406 -22.03 16.66 -3.68
C ILE A 406 -22.54 16.05 -5.00
N GLN A 407 -21.62 15.63 -5.86
CA GLN A 407 -21.95 15.07 -7.17
C GLN A 407 -22.39 13.60 -7.07
N ASN A 408 -23.21 13.14 -8.01
CA ASN A 408 -23.57 11.72 -8.07
C ASN A 408 -22.37 10.89 -8.56
N ALA A 409 -22.04 9.80 -7.86
CA ALA A 409 -20.90 8.94 -8.21
C ALA A 409 -20.99 8.29 -9.60
N ALA A 410 -22.17 8.22 -10.22
CA ALA A 410 -22.36 7.67 -11.57
C ALA A 410 -21.60 8.44 -12.67
N ILE A 411 -21.19 9.69 -12.42
CA ILE A 411 -20.42 10.49 -13.38
C ILE A 411 -18.90 10.22 -13.31
N LEU A 412 -18.43 9.44 -12.33
CA LEU A 412 -16.98 9.19 -12.17
C LEU A 412 -16.29 8.68 -13.44
N PRO A 413 -16.86 7.74 -14.22
CA PRO A 413 -16.28 7.30 -15.48
C PRO A 413 -16.00 8.42 -16.50
N SER A 414 -16.85 9.45 -16.56
CA SER A 414 -16.63 10.57 -17.49
C SER A 414 -15.56 11.54 -17.00
N LEU A 415 -15.32 11.60 -15.69
CA LEU A 415 -14.30 12.45 -15.06
C LEU A 415 -12.96 11.75 -14.86
N ASP A 416 -12.96 10.42 -14.83
CA ASP A 416 -11.80 9.57 -14.68
C ASP A 416 -12.01 8.27 -15.48
N PRO A 417 -11.49 8.21 -16.71
CA PRO A 417 -11.63 7.05 -17.59
C PRO A 417 -11.02 5.76 -17.02
N THR A 418 -10.20 5.82 -15.96
CA THR A 418 -9.60 4.61 -15.37
C THR A 418 -10.64 3.64 -14.81
N PHE A 419 -11.82 4.14 -14.39
CA PHE A 419 -12.95 3.28 -13.99
C PHE A 419 -13.51 2.43 -15.15
N GLU A 420 -13.17 2.75 -16.39
CA GLU A 420 -13.55 2.02 -17.61
C GLU A 420 -12.36 1.31 -18.27
N ASN A 421 -11.23 1.15 -17.57
CA ASN A 421 -10.05 0.43 -18.08
C ASN A 421 -10.38 -0.96 -18.65
N ASP A 422 -11.39 -1.63 -18.08
CA ASP A 422 -11.82 -2.97 -18.47
C ASP A 422 -12.95 -2.97 -19.53
N LYS A 423 -13.47 -1.80 -19.92
CA LYS A 423 -14.63 -1.68 -20.81
C LYS A 423 -14.36 -2.25 -22.21
N ASN A 424 -13.12 -2.14 -22.69
CA ASN A 424 -12.70 -2.71 -23.96
C ASN A 424 -12.71 -4.24 -23.94
N LEU A 425 -12.37 -4.85 -22.79
CA LEU A 425 -12.39 -6.29 -22.60
C LEU A 425 -13.81 -6.81 -22.37
N TYR A 426 -14.67 -6.02 -21.72
CA TYR A 426 -16.02 -6.42 -21.36
C TYR A 426 -17.07 -5.37 -21.76
N LYS A 427 -17.34 -5.31 -23.07
CA LYS A 427 -18.18 -4.27 -23.70
C LYS A 427 -19.58 -4.15 -23.12
N ASP A 428 -20.21 -5.27 -22.76
CA ASP A 428 -21.60 -5.32 -22.28
C ASP A 428 -21.76 -4.93 -20.80
N ARG A 429 -20.66 -4.65 -20.11
CA ARG A 429 -20.65 -4.40 -18.67
C ARG A 429 -20.58 -2.92 -18.36
N VAL A 430 -21.17 -2.50 -17.25
CA VAL A 430 -21.22 -1.09 -16.84
C VAL A 430 -20.45 -0.84 -15.55
N PHE A 431 -20.05 0.41 -15.34
CA PHE A 431 -19.48 0.85 -14.08
C PHE A 431 -20.43 0.61 -12.89
N CYS A 432 -19.88 0.18 -11.75
CA CYS A 432 -20.66 -0.09 -10.53
C CYS A 432 -20.86 1.18 -9.69
N SER A 433 -21.72 2.08 -10.16
CA SER A 433 -22.04 3.34 -9.46
C SER A 433 -22.73 3.16 -8.10
N THR A 434 -23.23 1.96 -7.79
CA THR A 434 -23.93 1.62 -6.55
C THR A 434 -23.02 0.96 -5.50
N SER A 435 -21.70 0.95 -5.71
CA SER A 435 -20.76 0.37 -4.74
C SER A 435 -20.81 1.10 -3.39
N SER A 436 -20.70 0.36 -2.30
CA SER A 436 -20.63 0.94 -0.94
C SER A 436 -19.40 1.83 -0.76
N PHE A 437 -18.31 1.56 -1.48
CA PHE A 437 -17.12 2.44 -1.48
C PHE A 437 -17.48 3.85 -1.96
N LEU A 438 -18.45 3.97 -2.87
CA LEU A 438 -18.88 5.25 -3.45
C LEU A 438 -19.85 6.04 -2.54
N ASN A 439 -20.20 5.51 -1.36
CA ASN A 439 -21.02 6.19 -0.37
C ASN A 439 -20.17 7.20 0.41
N GLY A 440 -19.90 8.35 -0.20
CA GLY A 440 -19.13 9.43 0.42
C GLY A 440 -17.65 9.35 0.07
N VAL A 441 -17.32 9.75 -1.15
CA VAL A 441 -15.97 9.73 -1.70
C VAL A 441 -15.45 11.13 -1.93
N ILE A 442 -14.18 11.31 -1.61
CA ILE A 442 -13.39 12.51 -1.92
C ILE A 442 -12.35 12.09 -2.96
N LYS A 443 -12.46 12.66 -4.16
CA LYS A 443 -11.45 12.57 -5.21
C LYS A 443 -10.44 13.69 -4.99
N ILE A 444 -9.17 13.33 -4.90
CA ILE A 444 -8.06 14.23 -4.65
C ILE A 444 -7.17 14.20 -5.89
N THR A 445 -7.07 15.32 -6.60
CA THR A 445 -6.34 15.38 -7.88
C THR A 445 -5.33 16.53 -7.91
N PHE A 446 -4.11 16.26 -8.33
CA PHE A 446 -3.18 17.32 -8.74
C PHE A 446 -3.55 17.85 -10.13
N PRO A 447 -3.64 19.18 -10.31
CA PRO A 447 -3.92 19.80 -11.60
C PRO A 447 -2.84 19.43 -12.60
N ALA A 448 -3.26 19.34 -13.86
CA ALA A 448 -2.44 18.82 -14.95
C ALA A 448 -1.21 19.67 -15.21
#